data_AF-A0A1Y3L884-F1
#
_entry.id   AF-A0A1Y3L884-F1
#
_cell.length_a   1.000
_cell.length_b   1.000
_cell.length_c   1.000
_cell.angle_alpha   90.00
_cell.angle_beta   90.00
_cell.angle_gamma   90.00
#
_symmetry.space_group_name_H-M   'P 1'
#
loop_
_entity.id
_entity.type
_entity.pdbx_description
1 polymer ?
#
loop_
_entity_poly.entity_id
_entity_poly.type
_entity_poly.pdbx_seq_one_letter_code
_entity_poly.pdbx_strand_id
1 'polypeptide(L)' 'MLNADQKYRAYQLLKELDKTTSLLMNRVAYSHGAKLCWSEELESQRKAFEDWMDFARTISDDL' A
#
# COMPACT_ATOMS: atom_id res chain seq x y z
N MET A 1 9.06 -5.05 -20.98
CA MET A 1 9.78 -5.77 -19.91
C MET A 1 10.33 -4.73 -18.94
N LEU A 2 10.01 -4.80 -17.64
CA LEU A 2 10.36 -3.74 -16.69
C LEU A 2 11.86 -3.55 -16.51
N ASN A 3 12.32 -2.30 -16.46
CA ASN A 3 13.69 -1.95 -16.11
C ASN A 3 13.96 -2.15 -14.61
N ALA A 4 15.24 -2.05 -14.20
CA ALA A 4 15.64 -2.30 -12.81
C ALA A 4 14.99 -1.32 -11.82
N ASP A 5 14.88 -0.06 -12.19
CA ASP A 5 14.28 0.99 -11.36
C ASP A 5 12.77 0.79 -11.20
N GLN A 6 12.07 0.39 -12.27
CA GLN A 6 10.65 0.04 -12.24
C GLN A 6 10.40 -1.17 -11.33
N LYS A 7 11.24 -2.21 -11.40
CA LYS A 7 11.14 -3.38 -10.50
C LYS A 7 11.38 -3.00 -9.04
N TYR A 8 12.40 -2.18 -8.79
CA TYR A 8 12.69 -1.70 -7.45
C TYR A 8 11.56 -0.83 -6.89
N ARG A 9 11.00 0.06 -7.71
CA ARG A 9 9.84 0.88 -7.34
C ARG A 9 8.60 0.02 -7.05
N ALA A 10 8.32 -0.98 -7.89
CA ALA A 10 7.24 -1.94 -7.66
C ALA A 10 7.38 -2.63 -6.29
N TYR A 11 8.59 -3.07 -5.96
CA TYR A 11 8.89 -3.71 -4.68
C TYR A 11 8.68 -2.77 -3.49
N GLN A 12 9.13 -1.52 -3.58
CA GLN A 12 8.92 -0.54 -2.52
C GLN A 12 7.43 -0.27 -2.25
N LEU A 13 6.64 -0.11 -3.32
CA LEU A 13 5.20 0.11 -3.22
C LEU A 13 4.49 -1.10 -2.61
N LEU A 14 4.86 -2.31 -3.03
CA LEU A 14 4.32 -3.55 -2.46
C LEU A 14 4.62 -3.65 -0.96
N LYS A 15 5.84 -3.31 -0.54
CA LYS A 15 6.24 -3.37 0.87
C LYS A 15 5.45 -2.39 1.75
N GLU A 16 5.18 -1.18 1.26
CA GLU A 16 4.38 -0.21 2.02
C GLU A 16 2.89 -0.60 2.10
N LEU A 17 2.34 -1.16 1.00
CA LEU A 17 0.99 -1.68 0.98
C LEU A 17 0.81 -2.86 1.95
N ASP A 18 1.77 -3.79 1.99
CA ASP A 18 1.76 -4.94 2.90
C ASP A 18 1.81 -4.49 4.38
N LYS A 19 2.71 -3.55 4.69
CA LYS A 19 2.84 -2.98 6.03
C LYS A 19 1.55 -2.32 6.51
N THR A 20 0.96 -1.45 5.70
CA THR A 20 -0.27 -0.72 6.06
C THR A 20 -1.47 -1.67 6.18
N THR A 21 -1.58 -2.67 5.29
CA THR A 21 -2.62 -3.70 5.35
C THR A 21 -2.47 -4.58 6.59
N SER A 22 -1.26 -5.04 6.89
CA SER A 22 -0.99 -5.83 8.09
C SER A 22 -1.32 -5.06 9.37
N LEU A 23 -0.97 -3.78 9.44
CA LEU A 23 -1.27 -2.93 10.59
C LEU A 23 -2.79 -2.78 10.79
N LEU A 24 -3.52 -2.45 9.72
CA LEU A 24 -4.97 -2.32 9.79
C LEU A 24 -5.66 -3.65 10.14
N MET A 25 -5.27 -4.75 9.47
CA MET A 25 -5.86 -6.08 9.72
C MET A 25 -5.62 -6.55 11.15
N ASN A 26 -4.41 -6.37 11.70
CA ASN A 26 -4.13 -6.68 13.09
C ASN A 26 -5.03 -5.86 14.03
N ARG A 27 -5.27 -4.59 13.71
CA ARG A 27 -6.14 -3.74 14.52
C ARG A 27 -7.61 -4.15 14.45
N VAL A 28 -8.11 -4.50 13.26
CA VAL A 28 -9.46 -5.05 13.06
C VAL A 28 -9.63 -6.37 13.80
N ALA A 29 -8.69 -7.30 13.66
CA ALA A 29 -8.79 -8.64 14.22
C ALA A 29 -8.65 -8.66 15.75
N TYR A 30 -7.73 -7.85 16.31
CA TYR A 30 -7.37 -7.92 17.73
C TYR A 30 -7.87 -6.74 18.56
N SER A 31 -8.73 -5.88 17.99
CA SER A 31 -9.42 -4.79 18.68
C SER A 31 -8.49 -3.94 19.56
N HIS A 32 -7.28 -3.65 19.09
CA HIS A 32 -6.35 -2.78 19.82
C HIS A 32 -6.90 -1.36 19.84
N GLY A 33 -7.63 -1.10 20.92
CA GLY A 33 -8.44 0.09 21.16
C GLY A 33 -7.61 1.35 21.03
N ALA A 34 -7.97 2.17 20.06
CA ALA A 34 -8.14 3.60 20.22
C ALA A 34 -8.76 4.16 18.94
N LYS A 35 -9.89 4.84 19.09
CA LYS A 35 -10.49 5.69 18.04
C LYS A 35 -9.52 6.73 17.46
N LEU A 36 -8.37 6.96 18.10
CA LEU A 36 -7.46 8.07 17.86
C LEU A 36 -6.67 8.02 16.54
N CYS A 37 -6.49 6.86 15.90
CA CYS A 37 -5.74 6.78 14.63
C CYS A 37 -6.42 5.95 13.53
N TRP A 38 -7.69 5.56 13.72
CA TRP A 38 -8.37 4.66 12.78
C TRP A 38 -8.55 5.27 11.38
N SER A 39 -8.91 6.56 11.33
CA SER A 39 -9.05 7.28 10.06
C SER A 39 -7.71 7.46 9.35
N GLU A 40 -6.64 7.73 10.11
CA GLU A 40 -5.30 7.94 9.56
C GLU A 40 -4.72 6.64 8.98
N GLU A 41 -4.94 5.51 9.66
CA GLU A 41 -4.51 4.19 9.18
C GLU A 41 -5.28 3.76 7.93
N LEU A 42 -6.60 3.98 7.90
CA LEU A 42 -7.43 3.74 6.72
C LEU A 42 -6.98 4.59 5.54
N GLU A 43 -6.70 5.88 5.77
CA GLU A 43 -6.25 6.79 4.73
C GLU A 43 -4.84 6.43 4.25
N SER A 44 -3.96 6.03 5.17
CA SER A 44 -2.62 5.55 4.81
C SER A 44 -2.67 4.28 3.96
N GLN A 45 -3.57 3.34 4.26
CA GLN A 45 -3.75 2.14 3.44
C GLN A 45 -4.33 2.49 2.07
N ARG A 46 -5.35 3.35 2.02
CA ARG A 46 -5.93 3.85 0.76
C ARG A 46 -4.85 4.44 -0.12
N LYS A 47 -4.07 5.37 0.41
CA LYS A 47 -2.99 6.05 -0.31
C LYS A 47 -1.95 5.07 -0.84
N ALA A 48 -1.51 4.11 -0.02
CA ALA A 48 -0.55 3.10 -0.45
C ALA A 48 -1.09 2.23 -1.60
N PHE A 49 -2.39 1.91 -1.57
CA PHE A 49 -3.04 1.17 -2.65
C PHE A 49 -3.19 2.00 -3.92
N GLU A 50 -3.59 3.28 -3.81
CA GLU A 50 -3.67 4.21 -4.93
C GLU A 50 -2.31 4.41 -5.60
N ASP A 51 -1.25 4.66 -4.82
CA ASP A 51 0.12 4.80 -5.32
C ASP A 51 0.60 3.52 -6.06
N TRP A 52 0.21 2.34 -5.57
CA TRP A 52 0.49 1.06 -6.24
C TRP A 52 -0.28 0.92 -7.55
N MET A 53 -1.59 1.23 -7.54
CA MET A 53 -2.45 1.16 -8.72
C MET A 53 -2.01 2.12 -9.82
N ASP A 54 -1.67 3.36 -9.45
CA ASP A 54 -1.18 4.35 -10.40
C ASP A 54 0.14 3.91 -11.03
N PHE A 55 1.07 3.39 -10.24
CA PHE A 55 2.29 2.80 -10.78
C PHE A 55 2.01 1.61 -11.70
N ALA A 56 1.09 0.71 -11.33
CA ALA A 56 0.71 -0.43 -12.16
C ALA A 56 0.10 0.01 -13.50
N ARG A 57 -0.68 1.10 -13.53
CA ARG A 57 -1.20 1.70 -14.77
C ARG A 57 -0.08 2.18 -15.69
N THR A 58 0.92 2.87 -15.14
CA THR A 58 2.08 3.32 -15.96
C THR A 58 2.81 2.16 -16.63
N ILE A 59 2.82 0.99 -15.99
CA ILE A 59 3.42 -0.23 -16.57
C ILE A 59 2.51 -0.86 -17.63
N SER A 60 1.19 -0.83 -17.42
CA SER A 60 0.21 -1.39 -18.34
C SER A 60 0.18 -0.64 -19.67
N ASP A 61 0.43 0.67 -19.66
CA ASP A 61 0.47 1.49 -20.86
C ASP A 61 1.80 1.37 -21.63
N ASP A 62 2.83 0.79 -21.00
CA ASP A 62 4.18 0.56 -21.55
C ASP A 62 4.38 -0.87 -22.12
N LEU A 63 3.36 -1.74 -22.06
CA LEU A 63 3.38 -3.15 -22.51
C LEU A 63 2.43 -3.39 -23.69
#